data_AF-A0A6P6SP96-F1
#
_entry.id   AF-A0A6P6SP96-F1
#
_cell.length_a   1.000
_cell.length_b   1.000
_cell.length_c   1.000
_cell.angle_alpha   90.00
_cell.angle_beta   90.00
_cell.angle_gamma   90.00
#
_symmetry.space_group_name_H-M   'P 1'
#
loop_
_entity.id
_entity.type
_entity.pdbx_description
1 polymer ?
#
loop_
_entity_poly.entity_id
_entity_poly.type
_entity_poly.pdbx_seq_one_letter_code
_entity_poly.pdbx_strand_id
1 'polypeptide(L)'
;MTREFPHNWRKWLPLAEWWYNSSYHSSLQMTPFEALYGYKPNPLPLGPHLDTIILAASQLLQEKMRISSSIRDHLAKAQQRIKYFADQRCTERTFEVGDWYDLKMWNMETFSLYLLSLAVVLVSFIFLGILSQRYNSNRSKVPPGTFGFPLIGETIQFLASGPEKFFHRRMEKYSGDIFTTSLFGEKVAVVCGAAGNKFLLYTANHQLTPWIPSATFKLLNWMDSAGQSYKQSLSGGRIFLNKEMLKPEILRQYITIMDSLARQHINTYWDPSQVACRLLLGVEDADQTRRIYDSFSLVMQGLFSIPINLPGTTYNRALKETKTLKQQFLNIIAEKKKTVLENKERAGSDVLSRTLLDENANSMSNSEIGVYIVSLMLPSYEAASASLTLS
;
A
#
# COMPACT_ATOMS: atom_id res chain seq x y z
N MET A 1 21.33 3.78 22.94
CA MET A 1 20.77 2.43 22.69
C MET A 1 20.66 2.10 21.20
N THR A 2 19.84 2.78 20.39
CA THR A 2 19.75 2.51 18.94
C THR A 2 21.03 2.84 18.15
N ARG A 3 21.84 3.79 18.66
CA ARG A 3 23.10 4.21 18.03
C ARG A 3 24.29 3.28 18.30
N GLU A 4 24.30 2.55 19.40
CA GLU A 4 25.42 1.67 19.81
C GLU A 4 25.14 0.19 19.49
N PHE A 5 23.88 -0.25 19.58
CA PHE A 5 23.49 -1.64 19.29
C PHE A 5 22.26 -1.70 18.36
N PRO A 6 22.40 -1.22 17.10
CA PRO A 6 21.28 -1.01 16.17
C PRO A 6 20.52 -2.28 15.79
N HIS A 7 21.11 -3.48 15.94
CA HIS A 7 20.47 -4.74 15.59
C HIS A 7 19.83 -5.46 16.78
N ASN A 8 20.16 -5.08 18.02
CA ASN A 8 19.70 -5.79 19.21
C ASN A 8 18.51 -5.15 19.90
N TRP A 9 18.14 -3.90 19.57
CA TRP A 9 17.12 -3.10 20.30
C TRP A 9 15.76 -3.80 20.48
N ARG A 10 15.35 -4.67 19.54
CA ARG A 10 14.10 -5.45 19.64
C ARG A 10 14.05 -6.36 20.86
N LYS A 11 15.20 -6.91 21.28
CA LYS A 11 15.31 -7.78 22.47
C LYS A 11 15.02 -7.02 23.79
N TRP A 12 15.03 -5.69 23.75
CA TRP A 12 14.90 -4.82 24.92
C TRP A 12 13.52 -4.17 25.02
N LEU A 13 12.67 -4.34 24.01
CA LEU A 13 11.30 -3.80 23.98
C LEU A 13 10.48 -4.23 25.21
N PRO A 14 10.47 -5.51 25.63
CA PRO A 14 9.70 -5.91 26.81
C PRO A 14 10.14 -5.20 28.09
N LEU A 15 11.43 -4.89 28.23
CA LEU A 15 11.96 -4.20 29.40
C LEU A 15 11.64 -2.69 29.37
N ALA A 16 11.69 -2.07 28.19
CA ALA A 16 11.31 -0.69 28.00
C ALA A 16 9.80 -0.48 28.25
N GLU A 17 8.98 -1.40 27.74
CA GLU A 17 7.53 -1.43 27.98
C GLU A 17 7.23 -1.64 29.47
N TRP A 18 7.90 -2.60 30.13
CA TRP A 18 7.75 -2.81 31.57
C TRP A 18 8.13 -1.55 32.36
N TRP A 19 9.26 -0.90 32.03
CA TRP A 19 9.69 0.33 32.70
C TRP A 19 8.71 1.48 32.50
N TYR A 20 8.21 1.68 31.28
CA TYR A 20 7.21 2.71 30.97
C TYR A 20 5.91 2.46 31.74
N ASN A 21 5.42 1.21 31.75
CA ASN A 21 4.18 0.86 32.43
C ASN A 21 4.28 0.89 33.96
N SER A 22 5.48 0.70 34.52
CA SER A 22 5.72 0.69 35.97
C SER A 22 6.25 2.00 36.54
N SER A 23 6.58 2.98 35.68
CA SER A 23 7.07 4.29 36.12
C SER A 23 5.92 5.25 36.43
N TYR A 24 6.16 6.17 37.36
CA TYR A 24 5.19 7.20 37.72
C TYR A 24 5.04 8.24 36.61
N HIS A 25 3.81 8.53 36.21
CA HIS A 25 3.50 9.52 35.18
C HIS A 25 2.75 10.71 35.81
N SER A 26 3.31 11.92 35.72
CA SER A 26 2.72 13.13 36.31
C SER A 26 1.35 13.51 35.74
N SER A 27 1.09 13.19 34.46
CA SER A 27 -0.21 13.43 33.83
C SER A 27 -1.32 12.51 34.35
N LEU A 28 -0.96 11.29 34.80
CA LEU A 28 -1.90 10.30 35.33
C LEU A 28 -1.94 10.30 36.87
N GLN A 29 -0.96 10.92 37.52
CA GLN A 29 -0.73 10.85 38.98
C GLN A 29 -0.59 9.41 39.52
N MET A 30 -0.30 8.46 38.64
CA MET A 30 -0.11 7.03 38.92
C MET A 30 0.70 6.39 37.78
N THR A 31 0.98 5.09 37.88
CA THR A 31 1.63 4.35 36.77
C THR A 31 0.60 3.93 35.73
N PRO A 32 0.95 3.81 34.43
CA PRO A 32 0.04 3.26 33.43
C PRO A 32 -0.49 1.87 33.79
N PHE A 33 0.32 1.04 34.45
CA PHE A 33 -0.12 -0.26 34.98
C PHE A 33 -1.20 -0.12 36.06
N GLU A 34 -1.01 0.81 37.00
CA GLU A 34 -1.98 1.07 38.08
C GLU A 34 -3.28 1.65 37.52
N ALA A 35 -3.20 2.49 36.48
CA ALA A 35 -4.38 3.01 35.79
C ALA A 35 -5.19 1.90 35.08
N LEU A 36 -4.52 0.86 34.57
CA LEU A 36 -5.17 -0.23 33.85
C LEU A 36 -5.71 -1.33 34.78
N TYR A 37 -4.96 -1.66 35.83
CA TYR A 37 -5.24 -2.83 36.67
C TYR A 37 -5.72 -2.49 38.08
N GLY A 38 -5.63 -1.23 38.50
CA GLY A 38 -6.13 -0.76 39.80
C GLY A 38 -5.26 -1.12 41.01
N TYR A 39 -4.05 -1.64 40.80
CA TYR A 39 -3.07 -1.91 41.85
C TYR A 39 -1.64 -1.62 41.38
N LYS A 40 -0.72 -1.44 42.34
CA LYS A 40 0.66 -1.08 42.05
C LYS A 40 1.45 -2.24 41.44
N PRO A 41 2.29 -2.00 40.42
CA PRO A 41 3.13 -3.03 39.84
C PRO A 41 4.14 -3.54 40.86
N ASN A 42 4.37 -4.85 40.87
CA ASN A 42 5.33 -5.48 41.78
C ASN A 42 6.76 -5.14 41.29
N PRO A 43 7.65 -4.58 42.12
CA PRO A 43 9.03 -4.30 41.69
C PRO A 43 9.76 -5.61 41.38
N LEU A 44 10.47 -5.65 40.26
CA LEU A 44 11.35 -6.78 39.93
C LEU A 44 12.36 -6.99 41.07
N PRO A 45 12.59 -8.22 41.54
CA PRO A 45 13.60 -8.52 42.57
C PRO A 45 14.99 -8.48 41.91
N LEU A 46 15.48 -7.28 41.63
CA LEU A 46 16.86 -7.00 41.26
C LEU A 46 17.57 -6.44 42.50
N GLY A 47 17.58 -7.23 43.58
CA GLY A 47 18.41 -6.97 44.75
C GLY A 47 19.85 -7.42 44.50
N PRO A 48 20.85 -6.88 45.23
CA PRO A 48 22.27 -7.16 45.01
C PRO A 48 22.73 -8.56 45.44
N HIS A 49 21.84 -9.44 45.93
CA HIS A 49 22.19 -10.79 46.36
C HIS A 49 21.16 -11.81 45.88
N LEU A 50 21.36 -12.32 44.67
CA LEU A 50 20.91 -13.64 44.27
C LEU A 50 22.12 -14.36 43.73
N ASP A 51 22.88 -15.00 44.62
CA ASP A 51 23.93 -15.95 44.25
C ASP A 51 23.28 -17.12 43.53
N THR A 52 23.13 -16.98 42.21
CA THR A 52 22.56 -18.02 41.37
C THR A 52 23.65 -19.02 41.04
N ILE A 53 23.40 -20.29 41.39
CA ILE A 53 24.31 -21.45 41.16
C ILE A 53 24.56 -21.69 39.66
N ILE A 54 23.76 -21.09 38.78
CA ILE A 54 23.75 -21.33 37.34
C ILE A 54 24.54 -20.24 36.60
N LEU A 55 25.64 -20.63 35.95
CA LEU A 55 26.56 -19.74 35.21
C LEU A 55 25.87 -18.91 34.12
N ALA A 56 24.86 -19.47 33.44
CA ALA A 56 24.09 -18.75 32.42
C ALA A 56 23.19 -17.65 33.03
N ALA A 57 22.67 -17.88 34.24
CA ALA A 57 21.84 -16.91 34.94
C ALA A 57 22.69 -15.75 35.48
N SER A 58 23.89 -16.04 35.99
CA SER A 58 24.83 -15.00 36.46
C SER A 58 25.37 -14.14 35.32
N GLN A 59 25.69 -14.73 34.16
CA GLN A 59 26.09 -13.99 32.96
C GLN A 59 24.98 -13.03 32.47
N LEU A 60 23.74 -13.50 32.45
CA LEU A 60 22.59 -12.69 32.06
C LEU A 60 22.30 -11.56 33.06
N LEU A 61 22.50 -11.81 34.35
CA LEU A 61 22.37 -10.81 35.42
C LEU A 61 23.45 -9.72 35.31
N GLN A 62 24.69 -10.12 35.07
CA GLN A 62 25.81 -9.20 34.87
C GLN A 62 25.63 -8.35 33.62
N GLU A 63 25.15 -8.95 32.52
CA GLU A 63 24.79 -8.22 31.30
C GLU A 63 23.68 -7.21 31.56
N LYS A 64 22.61 -7.61 32.27
CA LYS A 64 21.51 -6.70 32.65
C LYS A 64 21.98 -5.54 33.53
N MET A 65 22.85 -5.77 34.52
CA MET A 65 23.39 -4.71 35.37
C MET A 65 24.24 -3.72 34.56
N ARG A 66 25.12 -4.23 33.68
CA ARG A 66 25.96 -3.41 32.80
C ARG A 66 25.11 -2.49 31.91
N ILE A 67 24.04 -3.03 31.34
CA ILE A 67 23.14 -2.26 30.50
C ILE A 67 22.32 -1.26 31.32
N SER A 68 21.80 -1.64 32.48
CA SER A 68 21.07 -0.70 33.35
C SER A 68 21.93 0.52 33.71
N SER A 69 23.20 0.30 34.03
CA SER A 69 24.18 1.38 34.27
C SER A 69 24.36 2.27 33.03
N SER A 70 24.59 1.67 31.87
CA SER A 70 24.75 2.42 30.61
C SER A 70 23.52 3.23 30.24
N ILE A 71 22.31 2.71 30.48
CA ILE A 71 21.05 3.44 30.24
C ILE A 71 20.95 4.65 31.16
N ARG A 72 21.29 4.50 32.45
CA ARG A 72 21.27 5.59 33.42
C ARG A 72 22.21 6.73 33.01
N ASP A 73 23.42 6.40 32.57
CA ASP A 73 24.40 7.39 32.12
C ASP A 73 23.94 8.12 30.85
N HIS A 74 23.35 7.39 29.90
CA HIS A 74 22.81 7.99 28.68
C HIS A 74 21.61 8.89 28.95
N LEU A 75 20.72 8.49 29.85
CA LEU A 75 19.58 9.30 30.27
C LEU A 75 20.06 10.59 30.93
N ALA A 76 21.03 10.50 31.84
CA ALA A 76 21.61 11.67 32.50
C ALA A 76 22.24 12.63 31.48
N LYS A 77 23.01 12.13 30.51
CA LYS A 77 23.57 12.95 29.43
C LYS A 77 22.50 13.59 28.53
N ALA A 78 21.41 12.87 28.25
CA ALA A 78 20.30 13.41 27.46
C ALA A 78 19.55 14.51 28.23
N GLN A 79 19.27 14.29 29.51
CA GLN A 79 18.66 15.29 30.39
C GLN A 79 19.55 16.53 30.54
N GLN A 80 20.86 16.36 30.70
CA GLN A 80 21.82 17.47 30.73
C GLN A 80 21.86 18.24 29.41
N ARG A 81 21.76 17.57 28.26
CA ARG A 81 21.66 18.25 26.96
C ARG A 81 20.36 19.04 26.83
N ILE A 82 19.23 18.45 27.20
CA ILE A 82 17.93 19.13 27.16
C ILE A 82 17.97 20.36 28.08
N LYS A 83 18.50 20.21 29.30
CA LYS A 83 18.72 21.31 30.23
C LYS A 83 19.63 22.38 29.64
N TYR A 84 20.78 22.00 29.09
CA TYR A 84 21.71 22.94 28.45
C TYR A 84 21.06 23.77 27.34
N PHE A 85 20.29 23.14 26.44
CA PHE A 85 19.59 23.86 25.37
C PHE A 85 18.39 24.69 25.88
N ALA A 86 17.73 24.26 26.95
CA ALA A 86 16.68 25.03 27.61
C ALA A 86 17.25 26.26 28.31
N ASP A 87 18.31 26.09 29.10
CA ASP A 87 19.02 27.14 29.84
C ASP A 87 19.64 28.17 28.89
N GLN A 88 20.18 27.75 27.73
CA GLN A 88 20.66 28.68 26.69
C GLN A 88 19.60 29.66 26.19
N ARG A 89 18.31 29.33 26.29
CA ARG A 89 17.19 30.17 25.88
C ARG A 89 16.41 30.76 27.05
N CYS A 90 16.81 30.48 28.30
CA CYS A 90 16.15 30.94 29.49
C CYS A 90 17.06 31.91 30.25
N THR A 91 16.69 33.19 30.32
CA THR A 91 17.35 34.17 31.19
C THR A 91 16.63 34.18 32.53
N GLU A 92 17.36 34.03 33.64
CA GLU A 92 16.80 34.19 34.99
C GLU A 92 16.44 35.67 35.20
N ARG A 93 15.14 35.95 35.37
CA ARG A 93 14.61 37.30 35.59
C ARG A 93 13.87 37.33 36.91
N THR A 94 14.27 38.22 37.80
CA THR A 94 13.57 38.52 39.04
C THR A 94 12.60 39.67 38.78
N PHE A 95 11.35 39.52 39.22
CA PHE A 95 10.30 40.54 39.06
C PHE A 95 9.85 41.01 40.43
N GLU A 96 9.59 42.31 40.56
CA GLU A 96 9.00 42.88 41.77
C GLU A 96 7.48 43.09 41.61
N VAL A 97 6.75 43.17 42.72
CA VAL A 97 5.30 43.35 42.73
C VAL A 97 4.98 44.75 42.17
N GLY A 98 4.51 44.78 40.92
CA GLY A 98 4.20 46.02 40.17
C GLY A 98 4.72 46.04 38.74
N ASP A 99 5.61 45.10 38.37
CA ASP A 99 6.15 45.00 37.01
C ASP A 99 5.14 44.38 36.03
N TRP A 100 4.90 45.06 34.90
CA TRP A 100 4.09 44.56 33.79
C TRP A 100 5.00 43.96 32.71
N TYR A 101 4.71 42.72 32.28
CA TYR A 101 5.45 42.05 31.22
C TYR A 101 4.52 41.34 30.23
N ASP A 102 4.82 41.48 28.95
CA ASP A 102 4.10 40.80 27.88
C ASP A 102 4.62 39.36 27.72
N LEU A 103 3.83 38.40 28.21
CA LEU A 103 4.00 37.01 27.88
C LEU A 103 3.69 36.83 26.39
N LYS A 104 4.69 36.45 25.58
CA LYS A 104 4.47 35.97 24.20
C LYS A 104 3.81 34.59 24.24
N MET A 105 2.56 34.56 24.68
CA MET A 105 1.66 33.46 24.37
C MET A 105 1.51 33.44 22.86
N TRP A 106 1.62 32.27 22.24
CA TRP A 106 1.22 32.07 20.84
C TRP A 106 -0.09 32.82 20.63
N ASN A 107 -0.13 33.80 19.72
CA ASN A 107 -1.27 34.71 19.56
C ASN A 107 -2.58 33.91 19.60
N MET A 108 -3.25 33.90 20.75
CA MET A 108 -4.42 33.04 20.96
C MET A 108 -5.54 33.45 19.99
N GLU A 109 -5.50 34.71 19.54
CA GLU A 109 -6.29 35.25 18.44
C GLU A 109 -5.97 34.61 17.10
N THR A 110 -4.69 34.46 16.73
CA THR A 110 -4.33 33.75 15.49
C THR A 110 -4.73 32.28 15.56
N PHE A 111 -4.50 31.63 16.70
CA PHE A 111 -4.90 30.25 16.91
C PHE A 111 -6.42 30.08 16.85
N SER A 112 -7.19 30.98 17.47
CA SER A 112 -8.65 30.96 17.43
C SER A 112 -9.19 31.25 16.03
N LEU A 113 -8.55 32.13 15.25
CA LEU A 113 -8.87 32.36 13.85
C LEU A 113 -8.59 31.13 12.97
N TYR A 114 -7.48 30.42 13.20
CA TYR A 114 -7.22 29.14 12.53
C TYR A 114 -8.26 28.08 12.90
N LEU A 115 -8.64 28.00 14.17
CA LEU A 115 -9.64 27.04 14.65
C LEU A 115 -11.05 27.35 14.11
N LEU A 116 -11.40 28.65 14.03
CA LEU A 116 -12.64 29.13 13.43
C LEU A 116 -12.67 28.87 11.93
N SER A 117 -11.59 29.14 11.20
CA SER A 117 -11.52 28.84 9.76
C SER A 117 -11.64 27.33 9.49
N LEU A 118 -11.00 26.49 10.31
CA LEU A 118 -11.17 25.04 10.25
C LEU A 118 -12.62 24.62 10.52
N ALA A 119 -13.26 25.20 11.55
CA ALA A 119 -14.65 24.92 11.87
C ALA A 119 -15.61 25.33 10.73
N VAL A 120 -15.41 26.50 10.13
CA VAL A 120 -16.20 26.96 8.97
C VAL A 120 -16.03 26.01 7.79
N VAL A 121 -14.81 25.55 7.52
CA VAL A 121 -14.54 24.56 6.46
C VAL A 121 -15.29 23.25 6.76
N LEU A 122 -15.21 22.74 7.99
CA LEU A 122 -15.90 21.51 8.39
C LEU A 122 -17.43 21.64 8.27
N VAL A 123 -18.00 22.76 8.73
CA VAL A 123 -19.44 23.03 8.61
C VAL A 123 -19.86 23.16 7.15
N SER A 124 -19.05 23.80 6.32
CA SER A 124 -19.27 23.89 4.87
C SER A 124 -19.27 22.51 4.21
N PHE A 125 -18.34 21.62 4.58
CA PHE A 125 -18.34 20.24 4.11
C PHE A 125 -19.57 19.45 4.54
N ILE A 126 -20.03 19.62 5.79
CA ILE A 126 -21.25 18.98 6.30
C ILE A 126 -22.47 19.49 5.54
N PHE A 127 -22.57 20.81 5.34
CA PHE A 127 -23.67 21.45 4.61
C PHE A 127 -23.70 21.03 3.14
N LEU A 128 -22.55 20.99 2.46
CA LEU A 128 -22.43 20.45 1.11
C LEU A 128 -22.82 18.96 1.05
N GLY A 129 -22.47 18.18 2.07
CA GLY A 129 -22.93 16.79 2.22
C GLY A 129 -24.45 16.68 2.26
N ILE A 130 -25.10 17.47 3.11
CA ILE A 130 -26.58 17.49 3.26
C ILE A 130 -27.25 17.96 1.96
N LEU A 131 -26.73 19.01 1.32
CA LEU A 131 -27.25 19.50 0.05
C LEU A 131 -27.10 18.46 -1.07
N SER A 132 -25.95 17.78 -1.14
CA SER A 132 -25.71 16.71 -2.12
C SER A 132 -26.67 15.54 -1.92
N GLN A 133 -26.97 15.19 -0.67
CA GLN A 133 -27.90 14.12 -0.32
C GLN A 133 -29.34 14.51 -0.68
N ARG A 134 -29.76 15.76 -0.42
CA ARG A 134 -31.09 16.27 -0.83
C ARG A 134 -31.24 16.38 -2.34
N TYR A 135 -30.21 16.85 -3.05
CA TYR A 135 -30.22 16.96 -4.51
C TYR A 135 -30.39 15.60 -5.20
N ASN A 136 -29.75 14.54 -4.67
CA ASN A 136 -29.89 13.19 -5.23
C ASN A 136 -31.29 12.58 -5.00
N SER A 137 -32.08 13.04 -4.02
CA SER A 137 -33.45 12.54 -3.82
C SER A 137 -34.43 12.96 -4.93
N ASN A 138 -34.06 13.97 -5.73
CA ASN A 138 -34.94 14.59 -6.72
C ASN A 138 -34.73 14.11 -8.18
N ARG A 139 -34.01 13.00 -8.40
CA ARG A 139 -33.87 12.38 -9.73
C ARG A 139 -34.57 11.02 -9.82
N SER A 140 -35.31 10.86 -10.91
CA SER A 140 -36.01 9.64 -11.29
C SER A 140 -35.08 8.45 -11.56
N LYS A 141 -35.61 7.24 -11.28
CA LYS A 141 -35.18 5.89 -11.73
C LYS A 141 -33.68 5.56 -11.63
N VAL A 142 -32.98 5.98 -10.58
CA VAL A 142 -31.66 5.39 -10.24
C VAL A 142 -31.83 4.23 -9.26
N PRO A 143 -30.98 3.18 -9.32
CA PRO A 143 -31.01 2.11 -8.34
C PRO A 143 -30.80 2.62 -6.91
N PRO A 144 -31.35 1.92 -5.89
CA PRO A 144 -31.23 2.32 -4.49
C PRO A 144 -29.76 2.41 -4.08
N GLY A 145 -29.38 3.36 -3.22
CA GLY A 145 -27.98 3.50 -2.81
C GLY A 145 -27.63 4.87 -2.24
N THR A 146 -26.34 5.09 -2.02
CA THR A 146 -25.79 6.38 -1.56
C THR A 146 -24.48 6.67 -2.26
N PHE A 147 -24.25 7.93 -2.64
CA PHE A 147 -22.96 8.33 -3.20
C PHE A 147 -21.95 8.75 -2.13
N GLY A 148 -22.27 8.64 -0.83
CA GLY A 148 -21.32 8.92 0.25
C GLY A 148 -20.91 10.39 0.34
N PHE A 149 -19.66 10.64 0.78
CA PHE A 149 -19.13 11.99 0.94
C PHE A 149 -18.87 12.68 -0.41
N PRO A 150 -18.96 14.02 -0.48
CA PRO A 150 -18.53 14.76 -1.66
C PRO A 150 -17.10 14.38 -2.08
N LEU A 151 -16.86 14.24 -3.39
CA LEU A 151 -15.57 13.92 -4.05
C LEU A 151 -15.03 12.49 -3.82
N ILE A 152 -15.01 11.98 -2.58
CA ILE A 152 -14.38 10.69 -2.25
C ILE A 152 -15.42 9.56 -2.22
N GLY A 153 -16.69 9.89 -2.06
CA GLY A 153 -17.78 8.93 -2.01
C GLY A 153 -17.68 7.98 -0.83
N GLU A 154 -17.77 6.69 -1.11
CA GLU A 154 -17.63 5.60 -0.14
C GLU A 154 -16.26 4.90 -0.22
N THR A 155 -15.31 5.46 -0.98
CA THR A 155 -13.99 4.86 -1.26
C THR A 155 -13.22 4.51 0.02
N ILE A 156 -13.26 5.37 1.04
CA ILE A 156 -12.56 5.11 2.31
C ILE A 156 -13.14 3.86 2.99
N GLN A 157 -14.47 3.75 3.01
CA GLN A 157 -15.13 2.58 3.60
C GLN A 157 -14.86 1.32 2.79
N PHE A 158 -14.86 1.42 1.45
CA PHE A 158 -14.49 0.33 0.56
C PHE A 158 -13.08 -0.20 0.84
N LEU A 159 -12.09 0.70 0.93
CA LEU A 159 -10.71 0.33 1.20
C LEU A 159 -10.53 -0.22 2.62
N ALA A 160 -11.21 0.36 3.62
CA ALA A 160 -11.08 -0.07 5.01
C ALA A 160 -11.75 -1.41 5.31
N SER A 161 -12.91 -1.70 4.71
CA SER A 161 -13.60 -2.99 4.94
C SER A 161 -13.17 -4.09 3.98
N GLY A 162 -12.50 -3.73 2.88
CA GLY A 162 -12.25 -4.61 1.75
C GLY A 162 -13.48 -4.76 0.83
N PRO A 163 -13.27 -5.17 -0.43
CA PRO A 163 -14.33 -5.21 -1.45
C PRO A 163 -15.49 -6.13 -1.07
N GLU A 164 -15.21 -7.35 -0.61
CA GLU A 164 -16.22 -8.37 -0.31
C GLU A 164 -17.21 -7.87 0.75
N LYS A 165 -16.70 -7.48 1.93
CA LYS A 165 -17.52 -6.95 3.03
C LYS A 165 -18.23 -5.66 2.63
N PHE A 166 -17.60 -4.82 1.82
CA PHE A 166 -18.22 -3.59 1.33
C PHE A 166 -19.46 -3.91 0.49
N PHE A 167 -19.28 -4.69 -0.58
CA PHE A 167 -20.36 -5.02 -1.51
C PHE A 167 -21.47 -5.82 -0.81
N HIS A 168 -21.13 -6.82 0.01
CA HIS A 168 -22.12 -7.63 0.72
C HIS A 168 -23.03 -6.79 1.62
N ARG A 169 -22.46 -5.87 2.41
CA ARG A 169 -23.27 -4.97 3.27
C ARG A 169 -24.17 -4.03 2.48
N ARG A 170 -23.77 -3.61 1.28
CA ARG A 170 -24.60 -2.76 0.41
C ARG A 170 -25.71 -3.56 -0.25
N MET A 171 -25.43 -4.82 -0.60
CA MET A 171 -26.44 -5.75 -1.09
C MET A 171 -27.54 -5.96 -0.04
N GLU A 172 -27.15 -6.21 1.21
CA GLU A 172 -28.11 -6.36 2.33
C GLU A 172 -28.90 -5.08 2.62
N LYS A 173 -28.22 -3.91 2.57
CA LYS A 173 -28.81 -2.63 2.96
C LYS A 173 -29.70 -1.99 1.89
N TYR A 174 -29.33 -2.12 0.62
CA TYR A 174 -29.97 -1.39 -0.48
C TYR A 174 -30.73 -2.33 -1.42
N SER A 175 -30.06 -3.33 -1.99
CA SER A 175 -30.65 -4.34 -2.88
C SER A 175 -29.63 -5.42 -3.21
N GLY A 176 -30.05 -6.68 -3.15
CA GLY A 176 -29.24 -7.82 -3.57
C GLY A 176 -29.01 -7.92 -5.09
N ASP A 177 -29.76 -7.15 -5.89
CA ASP A 177 -29.69 -7.20 -7.35
C ASP A 177 -28.89 -6.03 -7.94
N ILE A 178 -29.17 -4.80 -7.50
CA ILE A 178 -28.51 -3.60 -8.04
C ILE A 178 -28.57 -2.43 -7.06
N PHE A 179 -27.44 -1.77 -6.86
CA PHE A 179 -27.39 -0.56 -6.02
C PHE A 179 -26.44 0.51 -6.58
N THR A 180 -26.57 1.75 -6.10
CA THR A 180 -25.66 2.85 -6.46
C THR A 180 -24.67 3.18 -5.34
N THR A 181 -23.43 3.49 -5.73
CA THR A 181 -22.37 3.97 -4.84
C THR A 181 -21.45 4.94 -5.55
N SER A 182 -20.54 5.58 -4.81
CA SER A 182 -19.42 6.30 -5.42
C SER A 182 -18.09 5.74 -4.93
N LEU A 183 -17.25 5.32 -5.87
CA LEU A 183 -15.93 4.73 -5.61
C LEU A 183 -14.90 5.42 -6.49
N PHE A 184 -13.73 5.72 -5.93
CA PHE A 184 -12.60 6.37 -6.59
C PHE A 184 -12.96 7.69 -7.30
N GLY A 185 -13.93 8.44 -6.75
CA GLY A 185 -14.42 9.70 -7.30
C GLY A 185 -15.48 9.59 -8.38
N GLU A 186 -15.92 8.36 -8.68
CA GLU A 186 -16.83 8.06 -9.78
C GLU A 186 -18.17 7.56 -9.23
N LYS A 187 -19.28 7.96 -9.85
CA LYS A 187 -20.62 7.46 -9.48
C LYS A 187 -20.91 6.21 -10.28
N VAL A 188 -21.20 5.10 -9.59
CA VAL A 188 -21.35 3.78 -10.22
C VAL A 188 -22.63 3.09 -9.77
N ALA A 189 -23.20 2.28 -10.67
CA ALA A 189 -24.20 1.29 -10.34
C ALA A 189 -23.52 -0.08 -10.27
N VAL A 190 -23.72 -0.78 -9.16
CA VAL A 190 -23.18 -2.11 -8.91
C VAL A 190 -24.29 -3.11 -9.18
N VAL A 191 -24.12 -3.91 -10.21
CA VAL A 191 -25.00 -5.01 -10.56
C VAL A 191 -24.48 -6.27 -9.87
N CYS A 192 -25.36 -6.98 -9.18
CA CYS A 192 -25.01 -8.07 -8.27
C CYS A 192 -25.58 -9.42 -8.75
N GLY A 193 -25.03 -10.49 -8.19
CA GLY A 193 -25.50 -11.86 -8.43
C GLY A 193 -25.21 -12.42 -9.82
N ALA A 194 -25.49 -13.72 -9.98
CA ALA A 194 -25.22 -14.43 -11.22
C ALA A 194 -26.02 -13.89 -12.42
N ALA A 195 -27.30 -13.55 -12.20
CA ALA A 195 -28.16 -12.98 -13.24
C ALA A 195 -27.64 -11.63 -13.72
N GLY A 196 -27.23 -10.76 -12.78
CA GLY A 196 -26.65 -9.46 -13.08
C GLY A 196 -25.33 -9.54 -13.82
N ASN A 197 -24.43 -10.43 -13.40
CA ASN A 197 -23.17 -10.70 -14.09
C ASN A 197 -23.41 -11.22 -15.52
N LYS A 198 -24.37 -12.14 -15.70
CA LYS A 198 -24.76 -12.64 -17.03
C LYS A 198 -25.31 -11.52 -17.91
N PHE A 199 -26.14 -10.64 -17.35
CA PHE A 199 -26.66 -9.48 -18.05
C PHE A 199 -25.53 -8.55 -18.52
N LEU A 200 -24.58 -8.20 -17.64
CA LEU A 200 -23.47 -7.31 -17.99
C LEU A 200 -22.52 -7.93 -19.03
N LEU A 201 -22.15 -9.21 -18.85
CA LEU A 201 -21.14 -9.87 -19.67
C LEU A 201 -21.65 -10.35 -21.04
N TYR A 202 -22.95 -10.65 -21.15
CA TYR A 202 -23.53 -11.25 -22.35
C TYR A 202 -24.56 -10.32 -23.01
N THR A 203 -25.61 -9.94 -22.29
CA THR A 203 -26.76 -9.24 -22.85
C THR A 203 -26.45 -7.78 -23.18
N ALA A 204 -25.86 -7.06 -22.23
CA ALA A 204 -25.56 -5.64 -22.34
C ALA A 204 -24.18 -5.37 -22.93
N ASN A 205 -23.37 -6.40 -23.21
CA ASN A 205 -21.98 -6.24 -23.67
C ASN A 205 -21.87 -5.47 -25.00
N HIS A 206 -22.89 -5.54 -25.86
CA HIS A 206 -22.94 -4.74 -27.09
C HIS A 206 -23.35 -3.27 -26.87
N GLN A 207 -23.93 -2.96 -25.71
CA GLN A 207 -24.43 -1.63 -25.33
C GLN A 207 -23.51 -0.93 -24.32
N LEU A 208 -22.65 -1.70 -23.64
CA LEU A 208 -21.72 -1.21 -22.64
C LEU A 208 -20.31 -1.18 -23.18
N THR A 209 -19.56 -0.14 -22.77
CA THR A 209 -18.16 -0.02 -23.10
C THR A 209 -17.34 -0.33 -21.85
N PRO A 210 -16.32 -1.22 -21.94
CA PRO A 210 -15.37 -1.39 -20.86
C PRO A 210 -14.81 -0.04 -20.43
N TRP A 211 -14.85 0.23 -19.14
CA TRP A 211 -14.44 1.49 -18.54
C TRP A 211 -13.73 1.20 -17.22
N ILE A 212 -12.72 2.02 -16.92
CA ILE A 212 -12.03 2.01 -15.63
C ILE A 212 -11.95 3.44 -15.09
N PRO A 213 -11.90 3.62 -13.76
CA PRO A 213 -11.75 4.95 -13.16
C PRO A 213 -10.50 5.69 -13.68
N SER A 214 -10.61 7.01 -13.80
CA SER A 214 -9.51 7.85 -14.32
C SER A 214 -8.21 7.75 -13.49
N ALA A 215 -8.34 7.56 -12.18
CA ALA A 215 -7.19 7.35 -11.30
C ALA A 215 -6.49 6.01 -11.56
N THR A 216 -7.26 4.93 -11.68
CA THR A 216 -6.78 3.60 -12.09
C THR A 216 -6.12 3.68 -13.46
N PHE A 217 -6.72 4.39 -14.40
CA PHE A 217 -6.16 4.57 -15.74
C PHE A 217 -4.77 5.23 -15.70
N LYS A 218 -4.51 6.22 -14.85
CA LYS A 218 -3.17 6.83 -14.77
C LYS A 218 -2.08 5.85 -14.33
N LEU A 219 -2.43 4.85 -13.53
CA LEU A 219 -1.50 3.81 -13.07
C LEU A 219 -1.37 2.63 -14.05
N LEU A 220 -2.39 2.38 -14.87
CA LEU A 220 -2.44 1.29 -15.86
C LEU A 220 -2.11 1.74 -17.29
N ASN A 221 -2.14 3.04 -17.57
CA ASN A 221 -1.85 3.58 -18.89
C ASN A 221 -0.35 3.68 -19.12
N TRP A 222 0.24 2.55 -19.52
CA TRP A 222 1.66 2.47 -19.79
C TRP A 222 1.99 2.81 -21.26
N MET A 223 1.01 3.29 -22.05
CA MET A 223 1.26 3.81 -23.41
C MET A 223 1.67 5.29 -23.38
N ASP A 224 2.63 5.69 -24.22
CA ASP A 224 2.96 7.12 -24.47
C ASP A 224 2.11 7.74 -25.59
N SER A 225 1.17 7.00 -26.19
CA SER A 225 0.36 7.50 -27.30
C SER A 225 -0.69 8.50 -26.80
N ALA A 226 -0.33 9.79 -26.88
CA ALA A 226 -1.30 10.88 -26.84
C ALA A 226 -2.42 10.61 -27.85
N GLY A 227 -3.64 10.38 -27.36
CA GLY A 227 -4.86 10.31 -28.18
C GLY A 227 -5.46 8.92 -28.42
N GLN A 228 -4.79 7.81 -28.08
CA GLN A 228 -5.48 6.51 -28.09
C GLN A 228 -6.27 6.30 -26.80
N SER A 229 -7.58 6.09 -26.92
CA SER A 229 -8.42 5.72 -25.78
C SER A 229 -8.01 4.33 -25.27
N TYR A 230 -7.86 4.16 -23.96
CA TYR A 230 -7.67 2.85 -23.29
C TYR A 230 -8.57 1.74 -23.85
N LYS A 231 -9.77 2.13 -24.31
CA LYS A 231 -10.77 1.28 -24.96
C LYS A 231 -10.21 0.53 -26.18
N GLN A 232 -9.41 1.19 -27.02
CA GLN A 232 -8.78 0.58 -28.20
C GLN A 232 -7.64 -0.37 -27.80
N SER A 233 -6.85 0.03 -26.80
CA SER A 233 -5.73 -0.77 -26.29
C SER A 233 -6.18 -2.07 -25.61
N LEU A 234 -7.22 -2.01 -24.77
CA LEU A 234 -7.84 -3.21 -24.18
C LEU A 234 -8.54 -4.09 -25.21
N SER A 235 -9.16 -3.52 -26.24
CA SER A 235 -9.74 -4.34 -27.32
C SER A 235 -8.66 -5.08 -28.09
N GLY A 236 -7.53 -4.43 -28.41
CA GLY A 236 -6.37 -5.08 -29.04
C GLY A 236 -5.75 -6.15 -28.14
N GLY A 237 -5.55 -5.84 -26.85
CA GLY A 237 -5.03 -6.78 -25.86
C GLY A 237 -5.93 -8.00 -25.64
N ARG A 238 -7.26 -7.82 -25.56
CA ARG A 238 -8.23 -8.94 -25.48
C ARG A 238 -8.25 -9.80 -26.74
N ILE A 239 -8.17 -9.18 -27.91
CA ILE A 239 -8.11 -9.91 -29.19
C ILE A 239 -6.85 -10.76 -29.26
N PHE A 240 -5.71 -10.26 -28.76
CA PHE A 240 -4.44 -10.99 -28.77
C PHE A 240 -4.35 -12.06 -27.66
N LEU A 241 -4.82 -11.78 -26.43
CA LEU A 241 -4.88 -12.75 -25.32
C LEU A 241 -5.69 -14.01 -25.70
N ASN A 242 -6.86 -13.82 -26.33
CA ASN A 242 -7.73 -14.91 -26.75
C ASN A 242 -7.24 -15.60 -28.04
N LYS A 243 -6.49 -14.92 -28.91
CA LYS A 243 -6.02 -15.51 -30.16
C LYS A 243 -4.72 -16.29 -30.03
N GLU A 244 -3.76 -15.88 -29.19
CA GLU A 244 -2.40 -16.46 -29.28
C GLU A 244 -1.87 -17.11 -27.99
N MET A 245 -2.19 -16.62 -26.78
CA MET A 245 -1.65 -17.19 -25.54
C MET A 245 -2.38 -18.41 -25.02
N LEU A 246 -3.71 -18.33 -25.00
CA LEU A 246 -4.57 -19.34 -24.37
C LEU A 246 -4.95 -20.47 -25.33
N LYS A 247 -4.34 -20.50 -26.52
CA LYS A 247 -4.43 -21.63 -27.43
C LYS A 247 -3.95 -22.90 -26.73
N PRO A 248 -4.69 -24.01 -26.78
CA PRO A 248 -4.29 -25.26 -26.14
C PRO A 248 -2.87 -25.71 -26.49
N GLU A 249 -2.43 -25.43 -27.72
CA GLU A 249 -1.09 -25.77 -28.22
C GLU A 249 0.02 -25.00 -27.48
N ILE A 250 -0.20 -23.69 -27.25
CA ILE A 250 0.75 -22.81 -26.57
C ILE A 250 0.75 -23.10 -25.06
N LEU A 251 -0.42 -23.35 -24.46
CA LEU A 251 -0.55 -23.76 -23.07
C LEU A 251 0.22 -25.05 -22.76
N ARG A 252 0.17 -26.05 -23.66
CA ARG A 252 0.96 -27.30 -23.51
C ARG A 252 2.45 -27.04 -23.41
N GLN A 253 2.96 -26.03 -24.12
CA GLN A 253 4.37 -25.70 -24.09
C GLN A 253 4.76 -24.96 -22.80
N TYR A 254 3.82 -24.28 -22.12
CA TYR A 254 4.07 -23.72 -20.79
C TYR A 254 4.14 -24.78 -19.70
N ILE A 255 3.56 -25.97 -19.89
CA ILE A 255 3.61 -27.05 -18.90
C ILE A 255 5.06 -27.39 -18.56
N THR A 256 5.95 -27.49 -19.54
CA THR A 256 7.35 -27.82 -19.32
C THR A 256 8.08 -26.74 -18.51
N ILE A 257 7.78 -25.46 -18.77
CA ILE A 257 8.37 -24.32 -18.04
C ILE A 257 7.82 -24.27 -16.62
N MET A 258 6.50 -24.47 -16.45
CA MET A 258 5.86 -24.50 -15.15
C MET A 258 6.34 -25.70 -14.32
N ASP A 259 6.53 -26.88 -14.91
CA ASP A 259 7.05 -28.08 -14.24
C ASP A 259 8.50 -27.88 -13.78
N SER A 260 9.37 -27.32 -14.64
CA SER A 260 10.76 -27.04 -14.26
C SER A 260 10.85 -25.99 -13.15
N LEU A 261 10.09 -24.90 -13.24
CA LEU A 261 10.00 -23.88 -12.20
C LEU A 261 9.42 -24.46 -10.91
N ALA A 262 8.35 -25.25 -10.98
CA ALA A 262 7.76 -25.89 -9.81
C ALA A 262 8.77 -26.81 -9.10
N ARG A 263 9.50 -27.66 -9.84
CA ARG A 263 10.55 -28.52 -9.28
C ARG A 263 11.69 -27.72 -8.65
N GLN A 264 12.13 -26.64 -9.31
CA GLN A 264 13.14 -25.75 -8.76
C GLN A 264 12.68 -25.09 -7.46
N HIS A 265 11.43 -24.62 -7.41
CA HIS A 265 10.85 -23.97 -6.23
C HIS A 265 10.54 -24.95 -5.09
N ILE A 266 10.18 -26.21 -5.39
CA ILE A 266 10.05 -27.27 -4.37
C ILE A 266 11.37 -27.51 -3.65
N ASN A 267 12.50 -27.44 -4.38
CA ASN A 267 13.83 -27.62 -3.81
C ASN A 267 14.39 -26.35 -3.14
N THR A 268 13.70 -25.22 -3.26
CA THR A 268 14.12 -23.92 -2.74
C THR A 268 12.95 -23.28 -1.97
N TYR A 269 12.89 -21.94 -1.93
CA TYR A 269 11.78 -21.21 -1.34
C TYR A 269 10.74 -20.87 -2.42
N TRP A 270 9.46 -21.01 -2.08
CA TRP A 270 8.36 -20.66 -2.99
C TRP A 270 8.25 -19.15 -3.13
N ASP A 271 8.59 -18.64 -4.31
CA ASP A 271 8.41 -17.24 -4.67
C ASP A 271 7.69 -17.12 -6.02
N PRO A 272 6.36 -16.99 -6.01
CA PRO A 272 5.56 -16.96 -7.24
C PRO A 272 5.81 -15.70 -8.08
N SER A 273 6.46 -14.67 -7.52
CA SER A 273 6.89 -13.50 -8.29
C SER A 273 7.96 -13.84 -9.34
N GLN A 274 8.83 -14.79 -9.00
CA GLN A 274 9.91 -15.22 -9.89
C GLN A 274 9.37 -16.05 -11.04
N VAL A 275 8.36 -16.87 -10.77
CA VAL A 275 7.66 -17.67 -11.79
C VAL A 275 7.03 -16.76 -12.83
N ALA A 276 6.31 -15.72 -12.41
CA ALA A 276 5.64 -14.79 -13.31
C ALA A 276 6.63 -14.02 -14.19
N CYS A 277 7.68 -13.44 -13.62
CA CYS A 277 8.67 -12.67 -14.40
C CYS A 277 9.46 -13.55 -15.36
N ARG A 278 9.84 -14.77 -14.96
CA ARG A 278 10.52 -15.72 -15.85
C ARG A 278 9.62 -16.19 -16.99
N LEU A 279 8.37 -16.57 -16.68
CA LEU A 279 7.44 -17.05 -17.70
C LEU A 279 7.03 -15.94 -18.68
N LEU A 280 6.82 -14.72 -18.18
CA LEU A 280 6.29 -13.62 -18.98
C LEU A 280 7.36 -12.80 -19.71
N LEU A 281 8.51 -12.56 -19.07
CA LEU A 281 9.57 -11.70 -19.59
C LEU A 281 10.86 -12.47 -19.94
N GLY A 282 11.01 -13.72 -19.47
CA GLY A 282 12.25 -14.48 -19.58
C GLY A 282 13.43 -13.84 -18.85
N VAL A 283 13.18 -13.17 -17.72
CA VAL A 283 14.23 -12.60 -16.87
C VAL A 283 14.73 -13.69 -15.92
N GLU A 284 15.96 -14.17 -16.13
CA GLU A 284 16.55 -15.22 -15.30
C GLU A 284 17.20 -14.69 -14.01
N ASP A 285 17.74 -13.46 -14.08
CA ASP A 285 18.42 -12.77 -13.00
C ASP A 285 17.46 -12.49 -11.82
N ALA A 286 17.82 -13.01 -10.65
CA ALA A 286 16.99 -12.95 -9.45
C ALA A 286 16.84 -11.51 -8.92
N ASP A 287 17.88 -10.68 -9.02
CA ASP A 287 17.86 -9.30 -8.52
C ASP A 287 17.02 -8.40 -9.41
N GLN A 288 17.10 -8.57 -10.73
CA GLN A 288 16.28 -7.88 -11.72
C GLN A 288 14.81 -8.28 -11.55
N THR A 289 14.54 -9.58 -11.38
CA THR A 289 13.20 -10.10 -11.09
C THR A 289 12.60 -9.47 -9.84
N ARG A 290 13.36 -9.45 -8.75
CA ARG A 290 12.93 -8.83 -7.49
C ARG A 290 12.65 -7.35 -7.64
N ARG A 291 13.52 -6.60 -8.33
CA ARG A 291 13.30 -5.16 -8.60
C ARG A 291 12.02 -4.91 -9.38
N ILE A 292 11.77 -5.67 -10.46
CA ILE A 292 10.54 -5.55 -11.26
C ILE A 292 9.32 -5.84 -10.40
N TYR A 293 9.38 -6.88 -9.57
CA TYR A 293 8.27 -7.24 -8.70
C TYR A 293 8.01 -6.21 -7.61
N ASP A 294 9.05 -5.68 -6.95
CA ASP A 294 8.92 -4.64 -5.93
C ASP A 294 8.31 -3.36 -6.51
N SER A 295 8.77 -2.94 -7.70
CA SER A 295 8.18 -1.82 -8.45
C SER A 295 6.72 -2.10 -8.81
N PHE A 296 6.41 -3.31 -9.29
CA PHE A 296 5.04 -3.71 -9.62
C PHE A 296 4.13 -3.71 -8.39
N SER A 297 4.60 -4.24 -7.25
CA SER A 297 3.88 -4.24 -5.98
C SER A 297 3.54 -2.83 -5.53
N LEU A 298 4.48 -1.89 -5.64
CA LEU A 298 4.25 -0.48 -5.30
C LEU A 298 3.18 0.16 -6.21
N VAL A 299 3.17 -0.16 -7.50
CA VAL A 299 2.13 0.29 -8.44
C VAL A 299 0.76 -0.31 -8.06
N MET A 300 0.71 -1.59 -7.72
CA MET A 300 -0.51 -2.28 -7.27
C MET A 300 -1.06 -1.72 -5.95
N GLN A 301 -0.19 -1.36 -5.02
CA GLN A 301 -0.61 -0.64 -3.80
C GLN A 301 -1.25 0.70 -4.14
N GLY A 302 -0.74 1.41 -5.16
CA GLY A 302 -1.35 2.63 -5.67
C GLY A 302 -2.75 2.41 -6.25
N LEU A 303 -2.95 1.31 -6.97
CA LEU A 303 -4.21 0.94 -7.61
C LEU A 303 -5.36 0.81 -6.60
N PHE A 304 -5.06 0.28 -5.41
CA PHE A 304 -6.00 0.09 -4.31
C PHE A 304 -5.84 1.16 -3.21
N SER A 305 -5.40 2.37 -3.56
CA SER A 305 -5.26 3.49 -2.62
C SER A 305 -6.22 4.63 -2.94
N ILE A 306 -6.36 5.57 -2.00
CA ILE A 306 -7.11 6.80 -2.27
C ILE A 306 -6.34 7.60 -3.33
N PRO A 307 -6.99 8.03 -4.43
CA PRO A 307 -6.32 8.59 -5.61
C PRO A 307 -5.89 10.07 -5.42
N ILE A 308 -5.10 10.33 -4.38
CA ILE A 308 -4.61 11.66 -4.01
C ILE A 308 -3.15 11.77 -4.42
N ASN A 309 -2.87 12.62 -5.40
CA ASN A 309 -1.52 12.86 -5.90
C ASN A 309 -0.80 13.96 -5.08
N LEU A 310 -0.47 13.66 -3.82
CA LEU A 310 0.31 14.53 -2.95
C LEU A 310 1.62 13.86 -2.51
N PRO A 311 2.71 14.60 -2.29
CA PRO A 311 3.96 14.02 -1.80
C PRO A 311 3.74 13.19 -0.53
N GLY A 312 4.27 11.96 -0.51
CA GLY A 312 4.15 11.05 0.63
C GLY A 312 2.95 10.10 0.59
N THR A 313 1.95 10.33 -0.28
CA THR A 313 0.84 9.38 -0.43
C THR A 313 1.26 8.13 -1.21
N THR A 314 0.59 7.00 -0.94
CA THR A 314 0.78 5.75 -1.69
C THR A 314 0.55 5.95 -3.18
N TYR A 315 -0.52 6.67 -3.54
CA TYR A 315 -0.86 6.95 -4.94
C TYR A 315 0.23 7.80 -5.65
N ASN A 316 0.81 8.81 -4.99
CA ASN A 316 1.90 9.60 -5.57
C ASN A 316 3.16 8.76 -5.79
N ARG A 317 3.51 7.90 -4.82
CA ARG A 317 4.65 6.98 -4.94
C ARG A 317 4.44 6.00 -6.11
N ALA A 318 3.25 5.42 -6.21
CA ALA A 318 2.89 4.54 -7.31
C ALA A 318 2.98 5.23 -8.68
N LEU A 319 2.48 6.47 -8.82
CA LEU A 319 2.58 7.22 -10.09
C LEU A 319 4.02 7.48 -10.52
N LYS A 320 4.93 7.71 -9.56
CA LYS A 320 6.36 7.87 -9.87
C LYS A 320 6.95 6.53 -10.32
N GLU A 321 6.62 5.46 -9.59
CA GLU A 321 7.12 4.12 -9.89
C GLU A 321 6.63 3.59 -11.23
N THR A 322 5.39 3.88 -11.62
CA THR A 322 4.85 3.53 -12.94
C THR A 322 5.75 4.03 -14.07
N LYS A 323 6.36 5.22 -13.94
CA LYS A 323 7.28 5.75 -14.97
C LYS A 323 8.58 4.94 -15.03
N THR A 324 9.16 4.62 -13.88
CA THR A 324 10.37 3.80 -13.78
C THR A 324 10.14 2.40 -14.35
N LEU A 325 9.05 1.76 -13.92
CA LEU A 325 8.67 0.41 -14.31
C LEU A 325 8.39 0.34 -15.82
N LYS A 326 7.67 1.32 -16.37
CA LYS A 326 7.45 1.43 -17.81
C LYS A 326 8.76 1.45 -18.59
N GLN A 327 9.74 2.25 -18.15
CA GLN A 327 11.04 2.32 -18.84
C GLN A 327 11.79 0.99 -18.79
N GLN A 328 11.75 0.28 -17.65
CA GLN A 328 12.36 -1.05 -17.52
C GLN A 328 11.73 -2.04 -18.49
N PHE A 329 10.40 -2.09 -18.58
CA PHE A 329 9.69 -2.97 -19.51
C PHE A 329 10.04 -2.64 -20.98
N LEU A 330 10.06 -1.36 -21.35
CA LEU A 330 10.42 -0.96 -22.71
C LEU A 330 11.86 -1.34 -23.07
N ASN A 331 12.80 -1.24 -22.13
CA ASN A 331 14.19 -1.67 -22.34
C ASN A 331 14.27 -3.19 -22.54
N ILE A 332 13.59 -3.98 -21.69
CA ILE A 332 13.54 -5.45 -21.82
C ILE A 332 12.95 -5.84 -23.18
N ILE A 333 11.84 -5.22 -23.59
CA ILE A 333 11.20 -5.50 -24.88
C ILE A 333 12.13 -5.16 -26.04
N ALA A 334 12.81 -4.01 -25.99
CA ALA A 334 13.73 -3.58 -27.04
C ALA A 334 14.94 -4.53 -27.17
N GLU A 335 15.53 -4.94 -26.05
CA GLU A 335 16.63 -5.91 -26.02
C GLU A 335 16.19 -7.26 -26.57
N LYS A 336 15.05 -7.77 -26.10
CA LYS A 336 14.48 -9.04 -26.56
C LYS A 336 14.16 -9.04 -28.05
N LYS A 337 13.58 -7.94 -28.56
CA LYS A 337 13.26 -7.76 -29.98
C LYS A 337 14.53 -7.79 -30.84
N LYS A 338 15.62 -7.18 -30.36
CA LYS A 338 16.92 -7.26 -31.02
C LYS A 338 17.45 -8.70 -31.06
N THR A 339 17.40 -9.43 -29.95
CA THR A 339 17.84 -10.84 -29.89
C THR A 339 17.06 -11.73 -30.85
N VAL A 340 15.74 -11.55 -30.93
CA VAL A 340 14.86 -12.30 -31.84
C VAL A 340 15.21 -12.02 -33.31
N LEU A 341 15.52 -10.77 -33.66
CA LEU A 341 15.91 -10.38 -35.01
C LEU A 341 17.29 -10.96 -35.40
N GLU A 342 18.24 -10.98 -34.48
CA GLU A 342 19.60 -11.48 -34.72
C GLU A 342 19.65 -13.01 -34.78
N ASN A 343 18.93 -13.70 -33.90
CA ASN A 343 18.88 -15.16 -33.87
C ASN A 343 17.56 -15.67 -33.26
N LYS A 344 16.63 -16.08 -34.13
CA LYS A 344 15.32 -16.62 -33.72
C LYS A 344 15.41 -17.84 -32.79
N GLU A 345 16.48 -18.64 -32.87
CA GLU A 345 16.67 -19.82 -32.01
C GLU A 345 17.11 -19.44 -30.58
N ARG A 346 17.67 -18.25 -30.37
CA ARG A 346 18.08 -17.73 -29.06
C ARG A 346 17.00 -16.91 -28.35
N ALA A 347 15.84 -16.72 -28.97
CA ALA A 347 14.77 -15.90 -28.43
C ALA A 347 14.30 -16.38 -27.04
N GLY A 348 14.34 -17.68 -26.77
CA GLY A 348 13.77 -18.27 -25.55
C GLY A 348 12.29 -18.64 -25.73
N SER A 349 11.72 -19.30 -24.73
CA SER A 349 10.37 -19.88 -24.78
C SER A 349 9.32 -19.12 -23.96
N ASP A 350 9.72 -17.99 -23.36
CA ASP A 350 8.84 -17.11 -22.60
C ASP A 350 7.80 -16.40 -23.48
N VAL A 351 6.77 -15.85 -22.82
CA VAL A 351 5.64 -15.20 -23.48
C VAL A 351 6.07 -14.03 -24.35
N LEU A 352 6.99 -13.18 -23.87
CA LEU A 352 7.48 -12.02 -24.62
C LEU A 352 8.21 -12.47 -25.89
N SER A 353 9.09 -13.46 -25.79
CA SER A 353 9.79 -14.00 -26.97
C SER A 353 8.86 -14.57 -28.02
N ARG A 354 7.86 -15.35 -27.60
CA ARG A 354 6.85 -15.89 -28.51
C ARG A 354 6.03 -14.81 -29.17
N THR A 355 5.65 -13.80 -28.39
CA THR A 355 4.95 -12.62 -28.91
C THR A 355 5.78 -11.97 -30.00
N LEU A 356 7.08 -11.78 -29.78
CA LEU A 356 7.98 -11.16 -30.75
C LEU A 356 8.31 -12.04 -31.97
N LEU A 357 8.15 -13.36 -31.88
CA LEU A 357 8.34 -14.29 -32.99
C LEU A 357 7.11 -14.39 -33.92
N ASP A 358 5.94 -13.92 -33.47
CA ASP A 358 4.74 -13.83 -34.30
C ASP A 358 4.90 -12.75 -35.37
N GLU A 359 4.59 -13.08 -36.62
CA GLU A 359 4.66 -12.16 -37.76
C GLU A 359 3.78 -10.91 -37.56
N ASN A 360 2.67 -11.04 -36.82
CA ASN A 360 1.79 -9.92 -36.50
C ASN A 360 2.42 -8.93 -35.51
N ALA A 361 3.33 -9.38 -34.64
CA ALA A 361 3.98 -8.52 -33.65
C ALA A 361 5.03 -7.59 -34.25
N ASN A 362 5.53 -7.87 -35.46
CA ASN A 362 6.40 -6.94 -36.19
C ASN A 362 5.69 -5.62 -36.51
N SER A 363 4.36 -5.62 -36.59
CA SER A 363 3.55 -4.41 -36.78
C SER A 363 3.26 -3.64 -35.48
N MET A 364 3.49 -4.24 -34.31
CA MET A 364 3.20 -3.64 -33.01
C MET A 364 4.38 -2.80 -32.50
N SER A 365 4.06 -1.65 -31.92
CA SER A 365 5.01 -0.82 -31.19
C SER A 365 5.43 -1.47 -29.86
N ASN A 366 6.61 -1.11 -29.34
CA ASN A 366 7.06 -1.60 -28.03
C ASN A 366 6.09 -1.22 -26.90
N SER A 367 5.39 -0.09 -27.04
CA SER A 367 4.36 0.36 -26.09
C SER A 367 3.14 -0.55 -26.09
N GLU A 368 2.67 -1.01 -27.25
CA GLU A 368 1.54 -1.94 -27.36
C GLU A 368 1.90 -3.32 -26.80
N ILE A 369 3.10 -3.81 -27.10
CA ILE A 369 3.65 -5.04 -26.50
C ILE A 369 3.77 -4.86 -24.97
N GLY A 370 4.20 -3.69 -24.51
CA GLY A 370 4.31 -3.37 -23.09
C GLY A 370 2.96 -3.47 -22.36
N VAL A 371 1.91 -2.83 -22.87
CA VAL A 371 0.55 -2.93 -22.28
C VAL A 371 0.08 -4.37 -22.21
N TYR A 372 0.37 -5.15 -23.25
CA TYR A 372 -0.01 -6.54 -23.33
C TYR A 372 0.66 -7.38 -22.23
N ILE A 373 1.98 -7.31 -22.08
CA ILE A 373 2.70 -8.08 -21.05
C ILE A 373 2.27 -7.66 -19.64
N VAL A 374 2.02 -6.37 -19.42
CA VAL A 374 1.57 -5.84 -18.12
C VAL A 374 0.17 -6.33 -17.77
N SER A 375 -0.70 -6.45 -18.77
CA SER A 375 -2.03 -7.03 -18.60
C SER A 375 -1.97 -8.51 -18.16
N LEU A 376 -0.90 -9.24 -18.51
CA LEU A 376 -0.63 -10.60 -18.04
C LEU A 376 0.04 -10.65 -16.65
N MET A 377 0.88 -9.65 -16.34
CA MET A 377 1.52 -9.53 -15.03
C MET A 377 0.50 -9.23 -13.91
N LEU A 378 -0.55 -8.46 -14.19
CA LEU A 378 -1.63 -8.13 -13.24
C LEU A 378 -2.25 -9.36 -12.56
N PRO A 379 -2.87 -10.31 -13.30
CA PRO A 379 -3.46 -11.50 -12.69
C PRO A 379 -2.40 -12.42 -12.07
N SER A 380 -1.19 -12.45 -12.64
CA SER A 380 -0.07 -13.25 -12.09
C SER A 380 0.35 -12.74 -10.71
N TYR A 381 0.38 -11.43 -10.50
CA TYR A 381 0.66 -10.80 -9.20
C TYR A 381 -0.41 -11.13 -8.16
N GLU A 382 -1.70 -11.04 -8.52
CA GLU A 382 -2.79 -11.36 -7.60
C GLU A 382 -2.76 -12.83 -7.17
N ALA A 383 -2.56 -13.75 -8.11
CA ALA A 383 -2.42 -15.18 -7.82
C ALA A 383 -1.20 -15.47 -6.93
N ALA A 384 -0.07 -14.83 -7.23
CA ALA A 384 1.17 -14.93 -6.45
C ALA A 384 0.99 -14.44 -5.00
N SER A 385 0.41 -13.24 -4.85
CA SER A 385 0.14 -12.61 -3.56
C SER A 385 -0.83 -13.43 -2.71
N ALA A 386 -1.94 -13.90 -3.32
CA ALA A 386 -2.91 -14.74 -2.62
C ALA A 386 -2.28 -16.05 -2.13
N SER A 387 -1.45 -16.69 -2.96
CA SER A 387 -0.75 -17.93 -2.60
C SER A 387 0.21 -17.74 -1.42
N LEU A 388 0.98 -16.64 -1.42
CA LEU A 388 1.90 -16.31 -0.31
C LEU A 388 1.18 -15.96 1.00
N THR A 389 -0.05 -15.48 0.93
CA THR A 389 -0.83 -15.11 2.13
C THR A 389 -1.57 -16.31 2.72
N LEU A 390 -1.81 -17.35 1.92
CA LEU A 390 -2.51 -18.59 2.30
C LEU A 390 -1.55 -19.72 2.72
N SER A 391 -0.24 -19.57 2.46
CA SER A 391 0.85 -20.43 2.95
C SER A 391 1.36 -19.98 4.30
#